data_AF-A0A661UTZ5-F1
#
_entry.id   AF-A0A661UTZ5-F1
#
_cell.length_a   1.000
_cell.length_b   1.000
_cell.length_c   1.000
_cell.angle_alpha   90.00
_cell.angle_beta   90.00
_cell.angle_gamma   90.00
#
_symmetry.space_group_name_H-M   'P 1'
#
loop_
_entity.id
_entity.type
_entity.pdbx_description
1 polymer ?
#
loop_
_entity_poly.entity_id
_entity_poly.type
_entity_poly.pdbx_seq_one_letter_code
_entity_poly.pdbx_strand_id
1 'polypeptide(L)'
;MPELPEVQTIINGLNSKVLGKEITKIIELRPGTVYRQFPITSLDNIISISRKGKYIILQTSSNYKLIIHLRMTGKLIFENDLTKTSNHARAEIVFSDKTKLIFDDVRTFGKIQILKFNEEVPALINLGVEPLSEEFNIIYLKNKLKNRKAPIKNALLDQTVIAGLGNIYVAEILFRAKVHPATSANNIKSTKLERIVSETKIILREAIKHNGTTISDYRNVEDKTGEFQNFLKVYGKKICKCGAMIQKIKQAGRTTYFCEECQR
;
A
#
# COMPACT_ATOMS: atom_id res chain seq x y z
N MET A 1 -0.87 8.47 -1.14
CA MET A 1 -0.23 7.21 -1.55
C MET A 1 -0.94 6.10 -0.81
N PRO A 2 -1.61 5.18 -1.52
CA PRO A 2 -2.15 3.96 -0.95
C PRO A 2 -1.08 3.22 -0.13
N GLU A 3 -1.43 2.85 1.10
CA GLU A 3 -0.62 2.00 1.96
C GLU A 3 -1.16 0.57 1.88
N LEU A 4 -0.68 -0.34 2.73
CA LEU A 4 -1.07 -1.75 2.65
C LEU A 4 -2.58 -1.99 2.64
N PRO A 5 -3.40 -1.38 3.53
CA PRO A 5 -4.83 -1.64 3.56
C PRO A 5 -5.53 -1.28 2.26
N GLU A 6 -5.22 -0.10 1.69
CA GLU A 6 -5.80 0.36 0.43
C GLU A 6 -5.44 -0.57 -0.75
N VAL A 7 -4.17 -1.02 -0.79
CA VAL A 7 -3.72 -1.95 -1.83
C VAL A 7 -4.39 -3.32 -1.66
N GLN A 8 -4.55 -3.80 -0.42
CA GLN A 8 -5.25 -5.05 -0.16
C GLN A 8 -6.75 -4.97 -0.52
N THR A 9 -7.41 -3.85 -0.24
CA THR A 9 -8.80 -3.61 -0.67
C THR A 9 -8.93 -3.66 -2.19
N ILE A 10 -7.95 -3.10 -2.93
CA ILE A 10 -7.91 -3.20 -4.38
C ILE A 10 -7.74 -4.67 -4.82
N ILE A 11 -6.85 -5.43 -4.19
CA ILE A 11 -6.67 -6.87 -4.47
C ILE A 11 -7.97 -7.65 -4.29
N ASN A 12 -8.73 -7.38 -3.24
CA ASN A 12 -10.01 -8.07 -3.01
C ASN A 12 -11.01 -7.76 -4.13
N GLY A 13 -11.09 -6.49 -4.56
CA GLY A 13 -11.92 -6.07 -5.69
C GLY A 13 -11.46 -6.72 -7.01
N LEU A 14 -10.16 -6.75 -7.27
CA LEU A 14 -9.59 -7.39 -8.47
C LEU A 14 -9.90 -8.89 -8.50
N ASN A 15 -9.73 -9.60 -7.38
CA ASN A 15 -10.08 -11.03 -7.28
C ASN A 15 -11.54 -11.29 -7.64
N SER A 16 -12.46 -10.41 -7.22
CA SER A 16 -13.88 -10.54 -7.56
C SER A 16 -14.19 -10.20 -9.03
N LYS A 17 -13.44 -9.28 -9.66
CA LYS A 17 -13.84 -8.69 -10.96
C LYS A 17 -13.04 -9.23 -12.16
N VAL A 18 -11.80 -9.64 -11.96
CA VAL A 18 -10.88 -9.94 -13.09
C VAL A 18 -10.09 -11.25 -12.98
N LEU A 19 -10.14 -11.96 -11.84
CA LEU A 19 -9.52 -13.28 -11.74
C LEU A 19 -10.16 -14.25 -12.76
N GLY A 20 -9.33 -15.02 -13.46
CA GLY A 20 -9.75 -15.95 -14.51
C GLY A 20 -9.97 -15.30 -15.89
N LYS A 21 -10.07 -13.97 -15.98
CA LYS A 21 -10.28 -13.28 -17.26
C LYS A 21 -9.02 -13.35 -18.13
N GLU A 22 -9.22 -13.52 -19.43
CA GLU A 22 -8.18 -13.45 -20.45
C GLU A 22 -7.87 -11.99 -20.80
N ILE A 23 -6.59 -11.62 -20.75
CA ILE A 23 -6.12 -10.30 -21.19
C ILE A 23 -5.92 -10.34 -22.70
N THR A 24 -6.78 -9.65 -23.44
CA THR A 24 -6.69 -9.57 -24.90
C THR A 24 -5.76 -8.46 -25.36
N LYS A 25 -5.68 -7.37 -24.60
CA LYS A 25 -4.85 -6.22 -24.95
C LYS A 25 -4.46 -5.39 -23.74
N ILE A 26 -3.24 -4.85 -23.78
CA ILE A 26 -2.83 -3.73 -22.93
C ILE A 26 -2.60 -2.52 -23.82
N ILE A 27 -3.36 -1.46 -23.56
CA ILE A 27 -3.28 -0.19 -24.28
C ILE A 27 -2.49 0.78 -23.40
N GLU A 28 -1.33 1.22 -23.88
CA GLU A 28 -0.60 2.32 -23.24
C GLU A 28 -1.11 3.64 -23.80
N LEU A 29 -1.79 4.43 -22.98
CA LEU A 29 -2.33 5.74 -23.37
C LEU A 29 -1.32 6.87 -23.17
N ARG A 30 -0.33 6.66 -22.29
CA ARG A 30 0.78 7.61 -22.08
C ARG A 30 2.12 6.88 -22.03
N PRO A 31 3.07 7.21 -22.92
CA PRO A 31 4.37 6.54 -22.98
C PRO A 31 5.10 6.51 -21.64
N GLY A 32 5.74 5.37 -21.35
CA GLY A 32 6.50 5.13 -20.13
C GLY A 32 5.64 4.74 -18.92
N THR A 33 4.35 4.46 -19.12
CA THR A 33 3.46 3.91 -18.09
C THR A 33 3.61 2.41 -17.99
N VAL A 34 3.70 1.73 -19.14
CA VAL A 34 3.81 0.28 -19.25
C VAL A 34 5.25 -0.06 -19.66
N TYR A 35 5.93 -0.85 -18.85
CA TYR A 35 7.28 -1.30 -19.11
C TYR A 35 7.30 -2.80 -19.40
N ARG A 36 7.88 -3.18 -20.53
CA ARG A 36 8.09 -4.57 -20.96
C ARG A 36 9.48 -4.66 -21.58
N GLN A 37 10.24 -5.71 -21.24
CA GLN A 37 11.63 -5.89 -21.72
C GLN A 37 11.71 -6.73 -23.01
N PHE A 38 10.60 -7.28 -23.46
CA PHE A 38 10.52 -8.22 -24.57
C PHE A 38 9.16 -8.07 -25.29
N PRO A 39 9.07 -8.50 -26.55
CA PRO A 39 7.78 -8.65 -27.22
C PRO A 39 6.95 -9.70 -26.48
N ILE A 40 5.67 -9.40 -26.27
CA ILE A 40 4.72 -10.28 -25.61
C ILE A 40 3.69 -10.68 -26.65
N THR A 41 3.62 -11.98 -26.97
CA THR A 41 2.66 -12.51 -27.94
C THR A 41 1.26 -12.60 -27.34
N SER A 42 1.15 -13.14 -26.12
CA SER A 42 -0.10 -13.19 -25.34
C SER A 42 0.22 -13.17 -23.85
N LEU A 43 -0.75 -12.69 -23.06
CA LEU A 43 -0.76 -12.81 -21.61
C LEU A 43 -1.76 -13.86 -21.11
N ASP A 44 -2.71 -14.27 -21.94
CA ASP A 44 -3.78 -15.22 -21.61
C ASP A 44 -4.51 -14.84 -20.30
N ASN A 45 -4.89 -15.83 -19.47
CA ASN A 45 -5.74 -15.67 -18.29
C ASN A 45 -4.97 -15.19 -17.07
N ILE A 46 -5.60 -14.32 -16.26
CA ILE A 46 -5.12 -14.02 -14.90
C ILE A 46 -5.42 -15.23 -14.00
N ILE A 47 -4.38 -15.89 -13.51
CA ILE A 47 -4.50 -17.09 -12.67
C ILE A 47 -4.32 -16.82 -11.18
N SER A 48 -3.68 -15.69 -10.83
CA SER A 48 -3.50 -15.30 -9.43
C SER A 48 -3.33 -13.79 -9.30
N ILE A 49 -3.85 -13.24 -8.19
CA ILE A 49 -3.77 -11.82 -7.85
C ILE A 49 -3.30 -11.72 -6.40
N SER A 50 -2.12 -11.16 -6.20
CA SER A 50 -1.48 -11.07 -4.89
C SER A 50 -0.87 -9.70 -4.64
N ARG A 51 -0.45 -9.48 -3.39
CA ARG A 51 0.20 -8.24 -2.95
C ARG A 51 1.52 -8.57 -2.27
N LYS A 52 2.53 -7.74 -2.52
CA LYS A 52 3.74 -7.67 -1.69
C LYS A 52 4.00 -6.22 -1.31
N GLY A 53 3.95 -5.89 -0.03
CA GLY A 53 3.97 -4.51 0.47
C GLY A 53 2.87 -3.66 -0.17
N LYS A 54 3.26 -2.72 -1.02
CA LYS A 54 2.34 -1.81 -1.75
C LYS A 54 2.27 -2.10 -3.25
N TYR A 55 2.78 -3.25 -3.67
CA TYR A 55 2.77 -3.72 -5.04
C TYR A 55 1.63 -4.71 -5.24
N ILE A 56 0.93 -4.57 -6.36
CA ILE A 56 -0.08 -5.49 -6.86
C ILE A 56 0.61 -6.38 -7.90
N ILE A 57 0.36 -7.69 -7.82
CA ILE A 57 0.98 -8.67 -8.71
C ILE A 57 -0.13 -9.51 -9.33
N LEU A 58 -0.29 -9.43 -10.65
CA LEU A 58 -1.18 -10.28 -11.42
C LEU A 58 -0.33 -11.32 -12.14
N GLN A 59 -0.52 -12.60 -11.84
CA GLN A 59 0.13 -13.70 -12.55
C GLN A 59 -0.78 -14.17 -13.67
N THR A 60 -0.19 -14.49 -14.81
CA THR A 60 -0.93 -14.98 -15.98
C THR A 60 -0.54 -16.41 -16.36
N SER A 61 -1.41 -17.11 -17.09
CA SER A 61 -1.18 -18.51 -17.49
C SER A 61 -0.04 -18.67 -18.50
N SER A 62 0.34 -17.63 -19.26
CA SER A 62 1.49 -17.66 -20.18
C SER A 62 2.83 -17.41 -19.51
N ASN A 63 2.96 -17.69 -18.20
CA ASN A 63 4.21 -17.54 -17.43
C ASN A 63 4.71 -16.08 -17.34
N TYR A 64 3.80 -15.11 -17.34
CA TYR A 64 4.09 -13.70 -17.09
C TYR A 64 3.50 -13.22 -15.78
N LYS A 65 4.00 -12.08 -15.30
CA LYS A 65 3.40 -11.32 -14.23
C LYS A 65 3.39 -9.83 -14.54
N LEU A 66 2.30 -9.17 -14.15
CA LEU A 66 2.16 -7.73 -14.14
C LEU A 66 2.37 -7.24 -12.71
N ILE A 67 3.30 -6.32 -12.54
CA ILE A 67 3.59 -5.68 -11.26
C ILE A 67 3.18 -4.22 -11.34
N ILE A 68 2.24 -3.83 -10.49
CA ILE A 68 1.65 -2.50 -10.48
C ILE A 68 1.94 -1.83 -9.14
N HIS A 69 2.50 -0.63 -9.17
CA HIS A 69 2.67 0.20 -7.99
C HIS A 69 1.95 1.54 -8.18
N LEU A 70 0.91 1.78 -7.39
CA LEU A 70 0.02 2.94 -7.53
C LEU A 70 0.67 4.28 -7.17
N ARG A 71 1.77 4.25 -6.40
CA ARG A 71 2.47 5.45 -5.92
C ARG A 71 1.49 6.40 -5.23
N MET A 72 1.39 7.65 -5.64
CA MET A 72 0.67 8.66 -4.86
C MET A 72 -0.82 8.73 -5.16
N THR A 73 -1.15 8.78 -6.45
CA THR A 73 -2.50 9.08 -6.99
C THR A 73 -2.99 8.02 -7.97
N GLY A 74 -2.23 6.92 -8.13
CA GLY A 74 -2.62 5.82 -9.00
C GLY A 74 -3.87 5.09 -8.50
N LYS A 75 -4.74 4.73 -9.43
CA LYS A 75 -5.98 3.98 -9.21
C LYS A 75 -6.07 2.87 -10.24
N LEU A 76 -6.74 1.79 -9.87
CA LEU A 76 -7.17 0.74 -10.80
C LEU A 76 -8.69 0.71 -10.74
N ILE A 77 -9.35 1.04 -11.84
CA ILE A 77 -10.80 1.17 -11.92
C ILE A 77 -11.31 0.13 -12.90
N PHE A 78 -12.22 -0.72 -12.47
CA PHE A 78 -12.88 -1.69 -13.33
C PHE A 78 -14.08 -1.05 -14.02
N GLU A 79 -14.19 -1.26 -15.32
CA GLU A 79 -15.24 -0.68 -16.15
C GLU A 79 -15.80 -1.75 -17.10
N ASN A 80 -17.13 -1.77 -17.23
CA ASN A 80 -17.86 -2.70 -18.09
C ASN A 80 -18.04 -2.15 -19.51
N ASP A 81 -17.88 -0.85 -19.69
CA ASP A 81 -18.02 -0.16 -20.97
C ASP A 81 -16.64 0.21 -21.57
N LEU A 82 -16.27 -0.43 -22.68
CA LEU A 82 -15.00 -0.16 -23.36
C LEU A 82 -14.85 1.28 -23.84
N THR A 83 -15.95 2.01 -24.06
CA THR A 83 -15.93 3.39 -24.53
C THR A 83 -15.59 4.39 -23.42
N LYS A 84 -15.84 4.04 -22.16
CA LYS A 84 -15.56 4.92 -21.02
C LYS A 84 -14.08 4.93 -20.69
N THR A 85 -13.53 6.11 -20.51
CA THR A 85 -12.16 6.30 -20.02
C THR A 85 -12.08 7.55 -19.16
N SER A 86 -10.92 7.80 -18.56
CA SER A 86 -10.66 8.98 -17.74
C SER A 86 -9.63 9.88 -18.42
N ASN A 87 -9.75 11.20 -18.23
CA ASN A 87 -8.75 12.18 -18.67
C ASN A 87 -7.36 11.95 -18.06
N HIS A 88 -7.27 11.14 -17.00
CA HIS A 88 -6.01 10.77 -16.35
C HIS A 88 -5.65 9.29 -16.52
N ALA A 89 -6.37 8.58 -17.39
CA ALA A 89 -6.03 7.22 -17.79
C ALA A 89 -4.64 7.19 -18.44
N ARG A 90 -3.81 6.23 -18.02
CA ARG A 90 -2.42 6.04 -18.45
C ARG A 90 -2.21 4.74 -19.18
N ALA A 91 -2.94 3.72 -18.79
CA ALA A 91 -3.02 2.45 -19.50
C ALA A 91 -4.38 1.79 -19.26
N GLU A 92 -4.78 0.90 -20.15
CA GLU A 92 -5.97 0.07 -20.01
C GLU A 92 -5.62 -1.40 -20.26
N ILE A 93 -6.13 -2.30 -19.42
CA ILE A 93 -6.05 -3.75 -19.60
C ILE A 93 -7.42 -4.20 -20.04
N VAL A 94 -7.55 -4.64 -21.29
CA VAL A 94 -8.80 -5.08 -21.91
C VAL A 94 -8.92 -6.59 -21.78
N PHE A 95 -10.10 -7.05 -21.40
CA PHE A 95 -10.40 -8.47 -21.21
C PHE A 95 -11.26 -9.03 -22.35
N SER A 96 -11.30 -10.36 -22.50
CA SER A 96 -12.07 -11.04 -23.56
C SER A 96 -13.58 -10.88 -23.44
N ASP A 97 -14.10 -10.63 -22.23
CA ASP A 97 -15.52 -10.39 -21.96
C ASP A 97 -15.98 -8.94 -22.22
N LYS A 98 -15.18 -8.17 -22.96
CA LYS A 98 -15.43 -6.75 -23.29
C LYS A 98 -15.51 -5.84 -22.05
N THR A 99 -14.90 -6.24 -20.94
CA THR A 99 -14.64 -5.35 -19.80
C THR A 99 -13.19 -4.87 -19.81
N LYS A 100 -12.85 -3.88 -18.98
CA LYS A 100 -11.47 -3.40 -18.85
C LYS A 100 -11.11 -2.93 -17.45
N LEU A 101 -9.81 -2.88 -17.19
CA LEU A 101 -9.23 -2.23 -16.03
C LEU A 101 -8.46 -0.98 -16.48
N ILE A 102 -8.88 0.19 -16.01
CA ILE A 102 -8.25 1.48 -16.30
C ILE A 102 -7.22 1.76 -15.20
N PHE A 103 -5.97 1.98 -15.61
CA PHE A 103 -4.93 2.51 -14.75
C PHE A 103 -4.89 4.04 -14.87
N ASP A 104 -5.47 4.71 -13.88
CA ASP A 104 -5.56 6.17 -13.80
C ASP A 104 -4.47 6.69 -12.85
N ASP A 105 -3.73 7.73 -13.25
CA ASP A 105 -2.77 8.37 -12.35
C ASP A 105 -2.52 9.84 -12.73
N VAL A 106 -3.11 10.76 -11.96
CA VAL A 106 -2.94 12.21 -12.14
C VAL A 106 -1.46 12.61 -12.20
N ARG A 107 -0.62 12.06 -11.31
CA ARG A 107 0.80 12.45 -11.17
C ARG A 107 1.76 11.64 -12.02
N THR A 108 1.29 10.61 -12.74
CA THR A 108 2.08 9.78 -13.67
C THR A 108 3.26 9.01 -13.05
N PHE A 109 3.25 8.84 -11.73
CA PHE A 109 4.33 8.20 -10.98
C PHE A 109 4.19 6.68 -10.96
N GLY A 110 2.97 6.16 -10.95
CA GLY A 110 2.74 4.73 -10.94
C GLY A 110 3.08 4.10 -12.29
N LYS A 111 3.36 2.81 -12.26
CA LYS A 111 3.86 2.03 -13.40
C LYS A 111 3.25 0.64 -13.40
N ILE A 112 3.12 0.08 -14.60
CA ILE A 112 2.82 -1.33 -14.85
C ILE A 112 4.09 -1.95 -15.45
N GLN A 113 4.69 -2.91 -14.75
CA GLN A 113 5.84 -3.66 -15.26
C GLN A 113 5.38 -5.07 -15.64
N ILE A 114 5.72 -5.52 -16.84
CA ILE A 114 5.42 -6.87 -17.31
C ILE A 114 6.73 -7.62 -17.44
N LEU A 115 6.83 -8.74 -16.72
CA LEU A 115 8.04 -9.55 -16.60
C LEU A 115 7.67 -11.03 -16.72
N LYS A 116 8.64 -11.90 -17.02
CA LYS A 116 8.41 -13.35 -16.84
C LYS A 116 8.18 -13.64 -15.36
N PHE A 117 7.42 -14.69 -15.07
CA PHE A 117 7.05 -15.02 -13.69
C PHE A 117 8.28 -15.22 -12.78
N ASN A 118 9.32 -15.87 -13.28
CA ASN A 118 10.56 -16.16 -12.54
C ASN A 118 11.53 -14.97 -12.45
N GLU A 119 11.29 -13.87 -13.17
CA GLU A 119 12.18 -12.72 -13.11
C GLU A 119 12.08 -11.99 -11.77
N GLU A 120 13.23 -11.72 -11.19
CA GLU A 120 13.33 -11.03 -9.92
C GLU A 120 13.04 -9.53 -10.07
N VAL A 121 12.40 -8.95 -9.05
CA VAL A 121 12.21 -7.51 -8.96
C VAL A 121 12.99 -6.99 -7.76
N PRO A 122 14.12 -6.28 -7.97
CA PRO A 122 14.97 -5.81 -6.88
C PRO A 122 14.19 -5.04 -5.79
N ALA A 123 13.20 -4.24 -6.20
CA ALA A 123 12.35 -3.50 -5.28
C ALA A 123 11.45 -4.38 -4.39
N LEU A 124 11.14 -5.61 -4.82
CA LEU A 124 10.38 -6.60 -4.06
C LEU A 124 11.27 -7.50 -3.20
N ILE A 125 12.53 -7.72 -3.60
CA ILE A 125 13.49 -8.56 -2.87
C ILE A 125 13.89 -7.89 -1.56
N ASN A 126 14.17 -6.59 -1.61
CA ASN A 126 14.65 -5.83 -0.46
C ASN A 126 13.55 -5.42 0.54
N LEU A 127 12.30 -5.84 0.33
CA LEU A 127 11.21 -5.55 1.25
C LEU A 127 11.40 -6.30 2.58
N GLY A 128 11.03 -5.64 3.67
CA GLY A 128 10.85 -6.26 4.97
C GLY A 128 9.66 -7.23 4.96
N VAL A 129 9.42 -7.85 6.11
CA VAL A 129 8.33 -8.82 6.27
C VAL A 129 6.96 -8.17 6.09
N GLU A 130 5.98 -8.98 5.68
CA GLU A 130 4.57 -8.60 5.66
C GLU A 130 4.06 -8.38 7.10
N PRO A 131 3.47 -7.21 7.42
CA PRO A 131 3.09 -6.88 8.79
C PRO A 131 1.96 -7.75 9.35
N LEU A 132 1.21 -8.44 8.49
CA LEU A 132 0.12 -9.34 8.88
C LEU A 132 0.55 -10.81 8.97
N SER A 133 1.80 -11.15 8.62
CA SER A 133 2.32 -12.51 8.74
C SER A 133 2.80 -12.82 10.17
N GLU A 134 3.05 -14.10 10.43
CA GLU A 134 3.64 -14.54 11.71
C GLU A 134 5.13 -14.19 11.83
N GLU A 135 5.82 -13.97 10.71
CA GLU A 135 7.20 -13.48 10.70
C GLU A 135 7.32 -12.07 11.29
N PHE A 136 6.28 -11.25 11.16
CA PHE A 136 6.23 -9.97 11.85
C PHE A 136 5.88 -10.15 13.32
N ASN A 137 6.93 -10.29 14.13
CA ASN A 137 6.86 -10.45 15.58
C ASN A 137 7.90 -9.58 16.31
N ILE A 138 7.86 -9.59 17.64
CA ILE A 138 8.75 -8.79 18.48
C ILE A 138 10.24 -9.12 18.25
N ILE A 139 10.58 -10.39 18.06
CA ILE A 139 11.96 -10.84 17.86
C ILE A 139 12.50 -10.23 16.57
N TYR A 140 11.74 -10.36 15.48
CA TYR A 140 12.06 -9.73 14.20
C TYR A 140 12.25 -8.22 14.33
N LEU A 141 11.26 -7.52 14.90
CA LEU A 141 11.29 -6.06 14.97
C LEU A 141 12.45 -5.58 15.85
N LYS A 142 12.68 -6.21 17.00
CA LYS A 142 13.81 -5.88 17.88
C LYS A 142 15.15 -6.04 17.15
N ASN A 143 15.34 -7.12 16.40
CA ASN A 143 16.55 -7.36 15.63
C ASN A 143 16.75 -6.30 14.53
N LYS A 144 15.69 -5.95 13.78
CA LYS A 144 15.76 -4.92 12.73
C LYS A 144 16.05 -3.52 13.27
N LEU A 145 15.68 -3.24 14.52
CA LEU A 145 15.85 -1.92 15.14
C LEU A 145 17.11 -1.78 16.01
N LYS A 146 17.77 -2.87 16.39
CA LYS A 146 18.89 -2.92 17.36
C LYS A 146 19.96 -1.83 17.14
N ASN A 147 20.33 -1.58 15.88
CA ASN A 147 21.40 -0.64 15.51
C ASN A 147 20.88 0.68 14.91
N ARG A 148 19.57 0.92 14.93
CA ARG A 148 18.95 2.10 14.29
C ARG A 148 18.75 3.22 15.30
N LYS A 149 19.61 4.24 15.24
CA LYS A 149 19.49 5.48 16.03
C LYS A 149 18.44 6.46 15.48
N ALA A 150 17.94 6.21 14.27
CA ALA A 150 16.88 7.03 13.68
C ALA A 150 15.59 6.94 14.52
N PRO A 151 14.73 7.98 14.48
CA PRO A 151 13.42 7.93 15.11
C PRO A 151 12.60 6.71 14.71
N ILE A 152 11.85 6.14 15.65
CA ILE A 152 11.02 4.94 15.45
C ILE A 152 10.04 5.11 14.29
N LYS A 153 9.47 6.32 14.11
CA LYS A 153 8.61 6.60 12.96
C LYS A 153 9.33 6.39 11.64
N ASN A 154 10.57 6.86 11.53
CA ASN A 154 11.35 6.72 10.30
C ASN A 154 11.68 5.25 10.04
N ALA A 155 12.03 4.51 11.09
CA ALA A 155 12.31 3.08 10.98
C ALA A 155 11.09 2.26 10.52
N LEU A 156 9.88 2.58 10.99
CA LEU A 156 8.64 1.91 10.56
C LEU A 156 8.17 2.32 9.16
N LEU A 157 8.63 3.46 8.64
CA LEU A 157 8.37 3.88 7.26
C LEU A 157 9.34 3.25 6.25
N ASP A 158 10.47 2.73 6.72
CA ASP A 158 11.46 2.04 5.90
C ASP A 158 10.89 0.69 5.43
N GLN A 159 10.67 0.58 4.12
CA GLN A 159 10.08 -0.62 3.53
C GLN A 159 10.99 -1.85 3.63
N THR A 160 12.27 -1.69 3.98
CA THR A 160 13.22 -2.81 4.26
C THR A 160 13.13 -3.34 5.69
N VAL A 161 12.47 -2.57 6.58
CA VAL A 161 12.14 -2.98 7.95
C VAL A 161 10.78 -3.64 7.98
N ILE A 162 9.77 -3.00 7.39
CA ILE A 162 8.41 -3.52 7.35
C ILE A 162 7.71 -3.07 6.07
N ALA A 163 7.21 -4.03 5.30
CA ALA A 163 6.57 -3.73 4.04
C ALA A 163 5.18 -3.13 4.28
N GLY A 164 4.75 -2.19 3.42
CA GLY A 164 3.35 -1.79 3.36
C GLY A 164 2.93 -0.67 4.31
N LEU A 165 3.69 -0.37 5.37
CA LEU A 165 3.41 0.78 6.23
C LEU A 165 3.75 2.12 5.56
N GLY A 166 2.93 3.14 5.79
CA GLY A 166 3.18 4.51 5.36
C GLY A 166 2.83 5.54 6.43
N ASN A 167 2.64 6.79 6.00
CA ASN A 167 2.60 7.93 6.93
C ASN A 167 1.37 7.92 7.83
N ILE A 168 0.24 7.43 7.32
CA ILE A 168 -1.03 7.39 8.06
C ILE A 168 -0.94 6.32 9.13
N TYR A 169 -0.70 5.07 8.72
CA TYR A 169 -0.76 3.94 9.65
C TYR A 169 0.37 3.99 10.66
N VAL A 170 1.59 4.43 10.32
CA VAL A 170 2.67 4.57 11.32
C VAL A 170 2.32 5.58 12.41
N ALA A 171 1.69 6.71 12.08
CA ALA A 171 1.29 7.70 13.09
C ALA A 171 0.23 7.11 14.05
N GLU A 172 -0.77 6.42 13.50
CA GLU A 172 -1.81 5.78 14.29
C GLU A 172 -1.28 4.60 15.14
N ILE A 173 -0.39 3.77 14.60
CA ILE A 173 0.24 2.66 15.32
C ILE A 173 1.02 3.19 16.53
N LEU A 174 1.84 4.22 16.34
CA LEU A 174 2.64 4.79 17.42
C LEU A 174 1.77 5.45 18.48
N PHE A 175 0.66 6.06 18.08
CA PHE A 175 -0.33 6.58 19.02
C PHE A 175 -0.96 5.47 19.87
N ARG A 176 -1.47 4.40 19.23
CA ARG A 176 -2.06 3.25 19.95
C ARG A 176 -1.06 2.55 20.85
N ALA A 177 0.20 2.42 20.40
CA ALA A 177 1.29 1.85 21.19
C ALA A 177 1.82 2.79 22.29
N LYS A 178 1.33 4.05 22.38
CA LYS A 178 1.80 5.09 23.32
C LYS A 178 3.32 5.32 23.23
N VAL A 179 3.82 5.42 22.00
CA VAL A 179 5.24 5.63 21.70
C VAL A 179 5.42 6.97 21.00
N HIS A 180 6.29 7.82 21.54
CA HIS A 180 6.61 9.10 20.91
C HIS A 180 7.34 8.88 19.57
N PRO A 181 6.93 9.53 18.46
CA PRO A 181 7.46 9.23 17.13
C PRO A 181 8.91 9.63 16.91
N ALA A 182 9.44 10.53 17.74
CA ALA A 182 10.84 10.94 17.73
C ALA A 182 11.77 10.02 18.53
N THR A 183 11.24 9.07 19.32
CA THR A 183 12.06 8.19 20.15
C THR A 183 12.98 7.35 19.29
N SER A 184 14.26 7.25 19.66
CA SER A 184 15.25 6.44 18.95
C SER A 184 14.79 4.99 18.83
N ALA A 185 14.81 4.41 17.63
CA ALA A 185 14.24 3.10 17.37
C ALA A 185 14.95 1.97 18.15
N ASN A 186 16.25 2.11 18.38
CA ASN A 186 17.03 1.18 19.20
C ASN A 186 16.80 1.30 20.72
N ASN A 187 16.08 2.32 21.18
CA ASN A 187 15.82 2.58 22.61
C ASN A 187 14.37 2.26 23.03
N ILE A 188 13.61 1.59 22.16
CA ILE A 188 12.23 1.20 22.49
C ILE A 188 12.25 -0.03 23.40
N LYS A 189 11.65 0.09 24.58
CA LYS A 189 11.48 -1.02 25.53
C LYS A 189 10.72 -2.18 24.87
N SER A 190 11.07 -3.43 25.21
CA SER A 190 10.43 -4.64 24.66
C SER A 190 8.90 -4.63 24.76
N THR A 191 8.34 -4.17 25.88
CA THR A 191 6.89 -4.06 26.08
C THR A 191 6.22 -3.07 25.11
N LYS A 192 6.91 -1.98 24.74
CA LYS A 192 6.44 -1.04 23.72
C LYS A 192 6.58 -1.62 22.31
N LEU A 193 7.64 -2.40 22.03
CA LEU A 193 7.78 -3.10 20.75
C LEU A 193 6.66 -4.12 20.53
N GLU A 194 6.30 -4.88 21.56
CA GLU A 194 5.18 -5.82 21.52
C GLU A 194 3.86 -5.12 21.19
N ARG A 195 3.62 -3.97 21.83
CA ARG A 195 2.47 -3.12 21.53
C ARG A 195 2.50 -2.58 20.09
N ILE A 196 3.66 -2.17 19.58
CA ILE A 196 3.78 -1.76 18.17
C ILE A 196 3.38 -2.92 17.24
N VAL A 197 3.88 -4.13 17.47
CA VAL A 197 3.58 -5.30 16.63
C VAL A 197 2.09 -5.63 16.66
N SER A 198 1.51 -5.74 17.85
CA SER A 198 0.08 -6.07 18.02
C SER A 198 -0.82 -4.98 17.43
N GLU A 199 -0.58 -3.72 17.73
CA GLU A 199 -1.38 -2.59 17.21
C GLU A 199 -1.24 -2.44 15.69
N THR A 200 -0.08 -2.78 15.11
CA THR A 200 0.10 -2.86 13.66
C THR A 200 -0.84 -3.89 13.05
N LYS A 201 -0.88 -5.11 13.59
CA LYS A 201 -1.75 -6.17 13.08
C LYS A 201 -3.23 -5.79 13.23
N ILE A 202 -3.61 -5.22 14.38
CA ILE A 202 -4.99 -4.80 14.66
C ILE A 202 -5.43 -3.70 13.68
N ILE A 203 -4.68 -2.59 13.60
CA ILE A 203 -5.11 -1.44 12.81
C ILE A 203 -5.16 -1.74 11.32
N LEU A 204 -4.23 -2.53 10.80
CA LEU A 204 -4.22 -2.90 9.38
C LEU A 204 -5.43 -3.77 9.04
N ARG A 205 -5.82 -4.72 9.91
CA ARG A 205 -7.04 -5.53 9.71
C ARG A 205 -8.30 -4.69 9.79
N GLU A 206 -8.40 -3.77 10.76
CA GLU A 206 -9.51 -2.82 10.85
C GLU A 206 -9.61 -1.98 9.58
N ALA A 207 -8.47 -1.43 9.12
CA ALA A 207 -8.43 -0.62 7.91
C ALA A 207 -8.85 -1.40 6.67
N ILE A 208 -8.39 -2.64 6.50
CA ILE A 208 -8.81 -3.51 5.39
C ILE A 208 -10.32 -3.76 5.44
N LYS A 209 -10.87 -4.05 6.64
CA LYS A 209 -12.32 -4.25 6.83
C LYS A 209 -13.14 -3.02 6.43
N HIS A 210 -12.60 -1.82 6.64
CA HIS A 210 -13.21 -0.55 6.28
C HIS A 210 -12.73 0.00 4.93
N ASN A 211 -12.26 -0.87 4.02
CA ASN A 211 -11.85 -0.50 2.67
C ASN A 211 -10.74 0.56 2.60
N GLY A 212 -9.87 0.64 3.62
CA GLY A 212 -8.79 1.61 3.71
C GLY A 212 -9.25 3.04 4.00
N THR A 213 -8.34 3.99 3.82
CA THR A 213 -8.53 5.41 4.14
C THR A 213 -8.59 6.26 2.86
N THR A 214 -9.63 7.07 2.71
CA THR A 214 -9.67 8.16 1.72
C THR A 214 -9.40 9.51 2.38
N ILE A 215 -8.18 10.04 2.21
CA ILE A 215 -7.82 11.41 2.63
C ILE A 215 -7.92 12.41 1.47
N SER A 216 -7.39 12.05 0.30
CA SER A 216 -7.46 12.87 -0.91
C SER A 216 -8.36 12.18 -1.93
N ASP A 217 -7.79 11.26 -2.68
CA ASP A 217 -8.31 10.78 -3.95
C ASP A 217 -8.24 9.25 -4.06
N TYR A 218 -7.92 8.53 -2.98
CA TYR A 218 -7.97 7.08 -2.96
C TYR A 218 -9.36 6.57 -3.35
N ARG A 219 -9.37 5.56 -4.22
CA ARG A 219 -10.53 4.84 -4.74
C ARG A 219 -10.19 3.35 -4.87
N ASN A 220 -11.17 2.50 -4.59
CA ASN A 220 -11.07 1.06 -4.84
C ASN A 220 -11.38 0.72 -6.31
N VAL A 221 -11.43 -0.58 -6.63
CA VAL A 221 -11.64 -1.07 -8.00
C VAL A 221 -13.01 -0.69 -8.58
N GLU A 222 -14.01 -0.46 -7.73
CA GLU A 222 -15.34 -0.02 -8.14
C GLU A 222 -15.49 1.52 -8.06
N ASP A 223 -14.37 2.24 -8.00
CA ASP A 223 -14.31 3.70 -7.83
C ASP A 223 -15.01 4.24 -6.57
N LYS A 224 -15.04 3.45 -5.50
CA LYS A 224 -15.60 3.85 -4.18
C LYS A 224 -14.49 4.26 -3.21
N THR A 225 -14.84 5.11 -2.25
CA THR A 225 -13.94 5.54 -1.18
C THR A 225 -13.77 4.48 -0.09
N GLY A 226 -12.66 4.53 0.64
CA GLY A 226 -12.53 3.86 1.93
C GLY A 226 -13.26 4.62 3.03
N GLU A 227 -13.38 4.01 4.21
CA GLU A 227 -14.09 4.57 5.36
C GLU A 227 -13.20 4.72 6.60
N PHE A 228 -11.98 4.18 6.58
CA PHE A 228 -11.12 4.12 7.76
C PHE A 228 -10.65 5.50 8.26
N GLN A 229 -10.71 6.55 7.42
CA GLN A 229 -10.45 7.94 7.81
C GLN A 229 -11.32 8.41 8.99
N ASN A 230 -12.51 7.82 9.14
CA ASN A 230 -13.45 8.12 10.22
C ASN A 230 -12.97 7.58 11.58
N PHE A 231 -12.04 6.62 11.57
CA PHE A 231 -11.55 5.94 12.75
C PHE A 231 -10.17 6.42 13.22
N LEU A 232 -9.48 7.25 12.41
CA LEU A 232 -8.18 7.86 12.73
C LEU A 232 -8.25 8.66 14.04
N LYS A 233 -7.20 8.54 14.85
CA LYS A 233 -7.10 9.13 16.19
C LYS A 233 -6.20 10.36 16.22
N VAL A 234 -5.15 10.39 15.40
CA VAL A 234 -4.17 11.49 15.38
C VAL A 234 -3.94 12.05 13.99
N TYR A 235 -3.93 11.21 12.96
CA TYR A 235 -3.57 11.66 11.61
C TYR A 235 -4.62 12.65 11.07
N GLY A 236 -4.18 13.87 10.77
CA GLY A 236 -5.08 14.94 10.30
C GLY A 236 -6.04 15.49 11.35
N LYS A 237 -5.96 15.05 12.61
CA LYS A 237 -6.80 15.55 13.70
C LYS A 237 -6.17 16.77 14.38
N LYS A 238 -7.02 17.59 15.02
CA LYS A 238 -6.60 18.78 15.80
C LYS A 238 -6.52 18.51 17.30
N ILE A 239 -7.44 17.72 17.83
CA ILE A 239 -7.58 17.43 19.27
C ILE A 239 -7.56 15.92 19.47
N CYS A 240 -6.80 15.45 20.46
CA CYS A 240 -6.75 14.06 20.88
C CYS A 240 -7.97 13.70 21.73
N LYS A 241 -8.31 12.41 21.83
CA LYS A 241 -9.34 11.93 22.74
C LYS A 241 -9.08 12.28 24.22
N CYS A 242 -7.84 12.51 24.63
CA CYS A 242 -7.51 12.97 25.98
C CYS A 242 -7.74 14.48 26.21
N GLY A 243 -8.19 15.23 25.18
CA GLY A 243 -8.40 16.67 25.25
C GLY A 243 -7.19 17.52 24.82
N ALA A 244 -5.99 16.96 24.79
CA ALA A 244 -4.79 17.69 24.36
C ALA A 244 -4.77 17.98 22.85
N MET A 245 -4.08 19.05 22.45
CA MET A 245 -3.86 19.36 21.03
C MET A 245 -2.92 18.33 20.38
N ILE A 246 -3.25 17.93 19.15
CA ILE A 246 -2.38 17.09 18.31
C ILE A 246 -1.23 17.94 17.79
N GLN A 247 -0.01 17.54 18.14
CA GLN A 247 1.22 18.18 17.71
C GLN A 247 1.67 17.67 16.36
N LYS A 248 2.45 18.50 15.66
CA LYS A 248 3.02 18.19 14.36
C LYS A 248 4.52 18.46 14.33
N ILE A 249 5.28 17.47 13.87
CA ILE A 249 6.70 17.62 13.56
C ILE A 249 6.99 17.16 12.13
N LYS A 250 8.08 17.64 11.54
CA LYS A 250 8.59 17.13 10.26
C LYS A 250 9.63 16.06 10.53
N GLN A 251 9.45 14.87 9.95
CA GLN A 251 10.40 13.77 10.02
C GLN A 251 10.57 13.16 8.63
N ALA A 252 11.82 13.12 8.12
CA ALA A 252 12.16 12.58 6.79
C ALA A 252 11.27 13.16 5.66
N GLY A 253 11.05 14.48 5.66
CA GLY A 253 10.25 15.18 4.65
C GLY A 253 8.73 14.96 4.76
N ARG A 254 8.25 14.31 5.83
CA ARG A 254 6.82 14.04 6.04
C ARG A 254 6.32 14.64 7.35
N THR A 255 5.09 15.13 7.34
CA THR A 255 4.41 15.56 8.57
C THR A 255 4.05 14.34 9.42
N THR A 256 4.39 14.41 10.70
CA THR A 256 4.00 13.47 11.75
C THR A 256 2.94 14.09 12.61
N TYR A 257 1.90 13.35 12.95
CA TYR A 257 0.86 13.73 13.91
C TYR A 257 1.00 12.86 15.15
N PHE A 258 0.95 13.46 16.34
CA PHE A 258 1.08 12.76 17.61
C PHE A 258 0.47 13.57 18.77
N CYS A 259 0.26 12.92 19.91
CA CYS A 259 -0.20 13.55 21.14
C CYS A 259 0.89 13.43 22.21
N GLU A 260 1.42 14.56 22.69
CA GLU A 260 2.47 14.60 23.74
C GLU A 260 2.02 13.96 25.05
N GLU A 261 0.75 14.12 25.43
CA GLU A 261 0.22 13.53 26.66
C GLU A 261 0.12 11.99 26.60
N CYS A 262 -0.28 11.45 25.45
CA CYS A 262 -0.53 10.02 25.29
C CYS A 262 0.71 9.23 24.89
N GLN A 263 1.73 9.87 24.32
CA GLN A 263 2.88 9.21 23.71
C GLN A 263 4.19 9.64 24.39
N ARG A 264 4.89 8.67 24.99
CA ARG A 264 6.16 8.85 25.69
C ARG A 264 7.23 7.90 25.14
#